data_AF-A0A2S9PWW3-F1
#
_entry.id   AF-A0A2S9PWW3-F1
#
_cell.length_a   1.000
_cell.length_b   1.000
_cell.length_c   1.000
_cell.angle_alpha   90.00
_cell.angle_beta   90.00
_cell.angle_gamma   90.00
#
_symmetry.space_group_name_H-M   'P 1'
#
loop_
_entity.id
_entity.type
_entity.pdbx_description
1 polymer ?
#
loop_
_entity_poly.entity_id
_entity_poly.type
_entity_poly.pdbx_seq_one_letter_code
_entity_poly.pdbx_strand_id
1 'polypeptide(L)'
;MTTALLEAVRRRLVESGADPTPAGVAAALRAQGKLLGDTEVLGAAEQLRCELVGTGPLEPLLVDPAVTDVLVSAPDRVWVDRGAGLELSPVVFPDAAAVRRLAQRLAGAAGRRLDDARPWVDARLPDGTRMHAVLPPVAVDSTCLSLRVVRPRAFSLAELTAAGTVPPGGERYLRALIDARISFLVSGGTGSGKTTLLACLLGLVGERERIVLAEDSAELRPAHPHVVRLEARPPNQEGAGLVTLRDLVRQALRMRPDRLVVGEVRGPEAVDLLAALNTGHEGGCGTVHANTAADVPARLEALGMAAGLDRAALHSQLAAGLAVVLHLVRDRDGRRRVAELHVLERDRRGLVATVPALSWDVGGFRHERGWERLRTLLGGTAW
;
A
#
# COMPACT_ATOMS: atom_id res chain seq x y z
N MET A 1 -8.45 17.88 33.87
CA MET A 1 -7.90 19.25 33.66
C MET A 1 -8.99 20.14 33.05
N THR A 2 -9.11 21.42 33.42
CA THR A 2 -10.11 22.31 32.81
C THR A 2 -9.70 22.76 31.40
N THR A 3 -10.65 22.92 30.47
CA THR A 3 -10.41 23.30 29.06
C THR A 3 -9.59 24.60 28.93
N ALA A 4 -9.84 25.57 29.81
CA ALA A 4 -9.11 26.84 29.84
C ALA A 4 -7.62 26.66 30.21
N LEU A 5 -7.28 25.68 31.04
CA LEU A 5 -5.89 25.41 31.43
C LEU A 5 -5.12 24.71 30.30
N LEU A 6 -5.78 23.79 29.58
CA LEU A 6 -5.25 23.17 28.37
C LEU A 6 -4.90 24.21 27.30
N GLU A 7 -5.81 25.15 27.01
CA GLU A 7 -5.55 26.21 26.04
C GLU A 7 -4.38 27.12 26.44
N ALA A 8 -4.27 27.43 27.73
CA ALA A 8 -3.22 28.32 28.21
C ALA A 8 -1.83 27.65 28.14
N VAL A 9 -1.75 26.34 28.43
CA VAL A 9 -0.54 25.53 28.22
C VAL A 9 -0.21 25.42 26.72
N ARG A 10 -1.21 25.14 25.89
CA ARG A 10 -1.08 25.03 24.43
C ARG A 10 -0.46 26.28 23.81
N ARG A 11 -1.03 27.46 24.10
CA ARG A 11 -0.55 28.74 23.59
C ARG A 11 0.93 28.95 23.92
N ARG A 12 1.32 28.61 25.15
CA ARG A 12 2.71 28.78 25.59
C ARG A 12 3.68 27.83 24.89
N LEU A 13 3.31 26.57 24.69
CA LEU A 13 4.14 25.61 23.95
C LEU A 13 4.36 26.07 22.50
N VAL A 14 3.32 26.60 21.87
CA VAL A 14 3.39 27.17 20.51
C VAL A 14 4.28 28.42 20.49
N GLU A 15 4.12 29.34 21.44
CA GLU A 15 4.94 30.56 21.56
C GLU A 15 6.42 30.26 21.82
N SER A 16 6.72 29.24 22.62
CA SER A 16 8.09 28.85 22.96
C SER A 16 8.73 27.88 21.96
N GLY A 17 7.97 27.35 20.99
CA GLY A 17 8.42 26.30 20.08
C GLY A 17 8.81 25.00 20.79
N ALA A 18 8.25 24.73 21.98
CA ALA A 18 8.62 23.56 22.78
C ALA A 18 7.70 22.37 22.45
N ASP A 19 8.28 21.17 22.38
CA ASP A 19 7.51 19.95 22.15
C ASP A 19 6.58 19.65 23.33
N PRO A 20 5.36 19.11 23.08
CA PRO A 20 4.37 18.76 24.10
C PRO A 20 4.76 17.46 24.84
N THR A 21 5.97 17.41 25.39
CA THR A 21 6.45 16.32 26.25
C THR A 21 5.89 16.48 27.67
N PRO A 22 5.87 15.41 28.49
CA PRO A 22 5.50 15.51 29.90
C PRO A 22 6.32 16.58 30.64
N ALA A 23 7.61 16.71 30.33
CA ALA A 23 8.49 17.74 30.87
C ALA A 23 8.10 19.16 30.42
N GLY A 24 7.80 19.34 29.13
CA GLY A 24 7.36 20.62 28.57
C GLY A 24 6.01 21.08 29.14
N VAL A 25 5.06 20.16 29.28
CA VAL A 25 3.74 20.43 29.88
C VAL A 25 3.86 20.72 31.37
N ALA A 26 4.66 19.96 32.11
CA ALA A 26 4.95 20.26 33.51
C ALA A 26 5.57 21.66 33.68
N ALA A 27 6.51 22.05 32.82
CA ALA A 27 7.13 23.37 32.85
C ALA A 27 6.12 24.49 32.56
N ALA A 28 5.25 24.31 31.56
CA ALA A 28 4.20 25.28 31.22
C ALA A 28 3.13 25.41 32.32
N LEU A 29 2.75 24.31 32.97
CA LEU A 29 1.81 24.29 34.10
C LEU A 29 2.39 24.96 35.36
N ARG A 30 3.66 24.65 35.70
CA ARG A 30 4.37 25.29 36.80
C ARG A 30 4.46 26.80 36.61
N ALA A 31 4.71 27.26 35.38
CA ALA A 31 4.78 28.67 35.07
C ALA A 31 3.42 29.40 35.13
N GLN A 32 2.30 28.67 35.27
CA GLN A 32 0.98 29.21 35.58
C GLN A 32 0.58 29.03 37.05
N GLY A 33 1.51 28.63 37.92
CA GLY A 33 1.28 28.49 39.35
C GLY A 33 0.40 27.29 39.73
N LYS A 34 0.24 26.30 38.83
CA LYS A 34 -0.52 25.08 39.13
C LYS A 34 0.38 23.86 39.27
N LEU A 35 0.18 23.13 40.37
CA LEU A 35 0.76 21.81 40.62
C LEU A 35 -0.34 20.77 40.36
N LEU A 36 -0.12 19.91 39.37
CA LEU A 36 -0.98 18.77 39.05
C LEU A 36 -0.20 17.49 39.34
N GLY A 37 -0.92 16.39 39.61
CA GLY A 37 -0.29 15.08 39.83
C GLY A 37 0.33 14.50 38.54
N ASP A 38 1.28 13.58 38.68
CA ASP A 38 2.00 13.00 37.53
C ASP A 38 1.08 12.38 36.48
N THR A 39 -0.01 11.72 36.90
CA THR A 39 -1.04 11.16 36.01
C THR A 39 -1.80 12.24 35.23
N GLU A 40 -2.09 13.38 35.86
CA GLU A 40 -2.76 14.50 35.20
C GLU A 40 -1.84 15.21 34.21
N VAL A 41 -0.55 15.33 34.55
CA VAL A 41 0.47 15.89 33.66
C VAL A 41 0.70 14.97 32.45
N LEU A 42 0.77 13.65 32.67
CA LEU A 42 0.88 12.66 31.59
C LEU A 42 -0.33 12.72 30.66
N GLY A 43 -1.55 12.72 31.20
CA GLY A 43 -2.78 12.85 30.41
C GLY A 43 -2.86 14.16 29.64
N ALA A 44 -2.46 15.28 30.26
CA ALA A 44 -2.41 16.59 29.60
C ALA A 44 -1.36 16.66 28.49
N ALA A 45 -0.18 16.07 28.71
CA ALA A 45 0.87 15.99 27.71
C ALA A 45 0.48 15.11 26.53
N GLU A 46 -0.17 13.98 26.79
CA GLU A 46 -0.70 13.13 25.73
C GLU A 46 -1.78 13.85 24.93
N GLN A 47 -2.73 14.50 25.59
CA GLN A 47 -3.78 15.28 24.93
C GLN A 47 -3.19 16.43 24.10
N LEU A 48 -2.26 17.21 24.65
CA LEU A 48 -1.60 18.30 23.92
C LEU A 48 -0.73 17.81 22.79
N ARG A 49 -0.05 16.67 22.94
CA ARG A 49 0.72 16.03 21.87
C ARG A 49 -0.20 15.59 20.74
N CYS A 50 -1.33 14.96 21.05
CA CYS A 50 -2.34 14.60 20.06
C CYS A 50 -2.89 15.83 19.34
N GLU A 51 -3.13 16.94 20.04
CA GLU A 51 -3.69 18.17 19.44
C GLU A 51 -2.68 19.00 18.63
N LEU A 52 -1.46 19.15 19.15
CA LEU A 52 -0.43 20.04 18.60
C LEU A 52 0.42 19.37 17.52
N VAL A 53 0.66 18.06 17.63
CA VAL A 53 1.61 17.32 16.77
C VAL A 53 0.97 16.10 16.13
N GLY A 54 0.01 15.47 16.81
CA GLY A 54 -0.65 14.24 16.37
C GLY A 54 -1.89 14.44 15.51
N THR A 55 -2.67 13.38 15.38
CA THR A 55 -3.87 13.35 14.51
C THR A 55 -5.13 13.89 15.19
N GLY A 56 -4.97 14.47 16.38
CA GLY A 56 -6.03 15.10 17.16
C GLY A 56 -7.16 14.11 17.49
N PRO A 57 -8.43 14.44 17.18
CA PRO A 57 -9.57 13.59 17.53
C PRO A 57 -9.60 12.26 16.77
N LEU A 58 -8.75 12.08 15.75
CA LEU A 58 -8.65 10.84 14.98
C LEU A 58 -7.72 9.82 15.63
N GLU A 59 -6.90 10.20 16.61
CA GLU A 59 -5.88 9.33 17.21
C GLU A 59 -6.44 7.99 17.70
N PRO A 60 -7.59 7.93 18.43
CA PRO A 60 -8.15 6.66 18.89
C PRO A 60 -8.54 5.71 17.75
N LEU A 61 -8.89 6.26 16.58
CA LEU A 61 -9.20 5.47 15.39
C LEU A 61 -7.92 4.94 14.72
N LEU A 62 -6.87 5.75 14.66
CA LEU A 62 -5.64 5.38 13.96
C LEU A 62 -4.77 4.39 14.74
N VAL A 63 -4.85 4.39 16.07
CA VAL A 63 -4.14 3.40 16.91
C VAL A 63 -4.86 2.06 17.01
N ASP A 64 -6.13 1.99 16.60
CA ASP A 64 -6.89 0.76 16.61
C ASP A 64 -6.39 -0.19 15.49
N PRO A 65 -5.86 -1.38 15.83
CA PRO A 65 -5.28 -2.29 14.86
C PRO A 65 -6.28 -2.87 13.85
N ALA A 66 -7.58 -2.76 14.12
CA ALA A 66 -8.62 -3.18 13.18
C ALA A 66 -8.86 -2.14 12.07
N VAL A 67 -8.55 -0.86 12.30
CA VAL A 67 -8.80 0.21 11.34
C VAL A 67 -7.83 0.13 10.16
N THR A 68 -8.39 0.22 8.96
CA THR A 68 -7.62 0.31 7.72
C THR A 68 -7.68 1.71 7.10
N ASP A 69 -8.83 2.38 7.23
CA ASP A 69 -9.10 3.66 6.59
C ASP A 69 -9.93 4.57 7.52
N VAL A 70 -9.61 5.86 7.54
CA VAL A 70 -10.39 6.91 8.22
C VAL A 70 -10.65 8.04 7.22
N LEU A 71 -11.91 8.33 6.93
CA LEU A 71 -12.32 9.32 5.94
C LEU A 71 -13.15 10.43 6.58
N VAL A 72 -12.66 11.66 6.54
CA VAL A 72 -13.40 12.85 6.99
C VAL A 72 -13.95 13.56 5.77
N SER A 73 -15.28 13.61 5.63
CA SER A 73 -15.96 14.31 4.53
C SER A 73 -16.60 15.62 4.97
N ALA A 74 -16.87 15.76 6.28
CA ALA A 74 -17.39 16.97 6.91
C ALA A 74 -17.10 16.90 8.43
N PRO A 75 -17.29 18.00 9.19
CA PRO A 75 -17.03 18.01 10.63
C PRO A 75 -17.81 16.94 11.41
N ASP A 76 -19.04 16.65 10.98
CA ASP A 76 -19.97 15.68 11.55
C ASP A 76 -19.98 14.33 10.81
N ARG A 77 -19.13 14.15 9.78
CA ARG A 77 -19.09 12.96 8.94
C ARG A 77 -17.68 12.40 8.85
N VAL A 78 -17.33 11.60 9.86
CA VAL A 78 -16.11 10.79 9.91
C VAL A 78 -16.50 9.33 9.71
N TRP A 79 -15.92 8.69 8.69
CA TRP A 79 -16.12 7.27 8.38
C TRP A 79 -14.86 6.49 8.73
N VAL A 80 -15.03 5.23 9.11
CA VAL A 80 -13.94 4.30 9.38
C VAL A 80 -14.21 2.98 8.65
N ASP A 81 -13.17 2.33 8.12
CA ASP A 81 -13.24 0.96 7.60
C ASP A 81 -12.37 0.06 8.48
N ARG A 82 -12.93 -1.08 8.90
CA ARG A 82 -12.26 -2.13 9.69
C ARG A 82 -12.07 -3.44 8.93
N GLY A 83 -12.26 -3.40 7.61
CA GLY A 83 -12.23 -4.53 6.70
C GLY A 83 -13.60 -5.03 6.26
N ALA A 84 -14.69 -4.55 6.86
CA ALA A 84 -16.08 -4.90 6.51
C ALA A 84 -16.78 -3.84 5.65
N GLY A 85 -16.11 -2.73 5.33
CA GLY A 85 -16.69 -1.57 4.66
C GLY A 85 -16.79 -0.36 5.60
N LEU A 86 -17.26 0.76 5.05
CA LEU A 86 -17.31 2.05 5.75
C LEU A 86 -18.48 2.12 6.74
N GLU A 87 -18.16 2.48 7.98
CA GLU A 87 -19.13 2.79 9.04
C GLU A 87 -18.94 4.22 9.55
N LEU A 88 -20.03 4.86 9.98
CA LEU A 88 -19.97 6.21 10.54
C LEU A 88 -19.42 6.13 11.97
N SER A 89 -18.36 6.89 12.22
CA SER A 89 -17.70 7.01 13.52
C SER A 89 -18.43 8.02 14.42
N PRO A 90 -18.41 7.85 15.75
CA PRO A 90 -18.89 8.86 16.70
C PRO A 90 -17.97 10.09 16.80
N VAL A 91 -16.79 10.07 16.17
CA VAL A 91 -15.86 11.20 16.18
C VAL A 91 -16.41 12.37 15.38
N VAL A 92 -16.44 13.55 15.99
CA VAL A 92 -16.89 14.80 15.37
C VAL A 92 -15.87 15.92 15.60
N PHE A 93 -15.81 16.84 14.65
CA PHE A 93 -15.06 18.09 14.72
C PHE A 93 -16.01 19.25 15.06
N PRO A 94 -15.52 20.30 15.74
CA PRO A 94 -16.36 21.44 16.11
C PRO A 94 -16.84 22.24 14.90
N ASP A 95 -16.00 22.37 13.86
CA ASP A 95 -16.32 23.12 12.65
C ASP A 95 -15.43 22.68 11.46
N ALA A 96 -15.76 23.18 10.25
CA ALA A 96 -14.99 22.93 9.03
C ALA A 96 -13.57 23.51 9.11
N ALA A 97 -13.38 24.59 9.86
CA ALA A 97 -12.08 25.21 10.04
C ALA A 97 -11.13 24.30 10.86
N ALA A 98 -11.66 23.49 11.78
CA ALA A 98 -10.90 22.52 12.57
C ALA A 98 -10.37 21.38 11.69
N VAL A 99 -11.19 20.87 10.77
CA VAL A 99 -10.77 19.87 9.78
C VAL A 99 -9.66 20.43 8.89
N ARG A 100 -9.83 21.66 8.37
CA ARG A 100 -8.79 22.37 7.60
C ARG A 100 -7.48 22.51 8.38
N ARG A 101 -7.55 23.02 9.62
CA ARG A 101 -6.37 23.16 10.48
C ARG A 101 -5.68 21.82 10.73
N LEU A 102 -6.43 20.73 10.93
CA LEU A 102 -5.85 19.39 11.09
C LEU A 102 -5.11 18.95 9.82
N ALA A 103 -5.77 19.01 8.66
CA ALA A 103 -5.17 18.63 7.39
C ALA A 103 -3.88 19.42 7.10
N GLN A 104 -3.87 20.73 7.36
CA GLN A 104 -2.70 21.58 7.18
C GLN A 104 -1.56 21.24 8.13
N ARG A 105 -1.85 20.97 9.41
CA ARG A 105 -0.83 20.53 10.38
C ARG A 105 -0.21 19.20 9.97
N LEU A 106 -1.04 18.21 9.60
CA LEU A 106 -0.58 16.90 9.16
C LEU A 106 0.26 16.99 7.87
N ALA A 107 -0.14 17.85 6.93
CA ALA A 107 0.66 18.12 5.73
C ALA A 107 2.02 18.72 6.08
N GLY A 108 2.04 19.72 6.98
CA GLY A 108 3.27 20.36 7.46
C GLY A 108 4.22 19.38 8.16
N ALA A 109 3.68 18.52 9.04
CA ALA A 109 4.45 17.47 9.71
C ALA A 109 5.07 16.47 8.71
N ALA A 110 4.43 16.25 7.56
CA ALA A 110 4.94 15.43 6.47
C ALA A 110 5.82 16.21 5.46
N GLY A 111 6.20 17.46 5.76
CA GLY A 111 7.02 18.31 4.89
C GLY A 111 6.32 18.73 3.60
N ARG A 112 4.98 18.73 3.59
CA ARG A 112 4.15 19.13 2.45
C ARG A 112 3.39 20.42 2.74
N ARG A 113 2.98 21.09 1.68
CA ARG A 113 2.23 22.35 1.72
C ARG A 113 0.78 22.09 1.32
N LEU A 114 -0.16 22.60 2.12
CA LEU A 114 -1.60 22.55 1.88
C LEU A 114 -2.21 23.90 2.22
N ASP A 115 -2.65 24.65 1.21
CA ASP A 115 -3.24 25.98 1.35
C ASP A 115 -4.07 26.35 0.11
N ASP A 116 -4.57 27.58 0.04
CA ASP A 116 -5.46 27.99 -1.05
C ASP A 116 -4.77 28.04 -2.43
N ALA A 117 -3.44 28.11 -2.46
CA ALA A 117 -2.66 28.03 -3.70
C ALA A 117 -2.35 26.57 -4.10
N ARG A 118 -2.27 25.65 -3.13
CA ARG A 118 -2.16 24.20 -3.34
C ARG A 118 -3.27 23.48 -2.56
N PRO A 119 -4.49 23.42 -3.12
CA PRO A 119 -5.68 22.99 -2.38
C PRO A 119 -5.81 21.46 -2.26
N TRP A 120 -4.79 20.69 -2.61
CA TRP A 120 -4.72 19.26 -2.30
C TRP A 120 -3.30 18.82 -1.99
N VAL A 121 -3.18 17.70 -1.28
CA VAL A 121 -1.88 17.13 -0.92
C VAL A 121 -1.97 15.62 -0.75
N ASP A 122 -0.93 14.92 -1.22
CA ASP A 122 -0.61 13.55 -0.84
C ASP A 122 0.61 13.56 0.08
N ALA A 123 0.50 12.90 1.22
CA ALA A 123 1.53 12.91 2.25
C ALA A 123 1.63 11.58 2.99
N ARG A 124 2.78 11.39 3.65
CA ARG A 124 3.02 10.26 4.54
C ARG A 124 3.34 10.79 5.92
N LEU A 125 2.54 10.39 6.90
CA LEU A 125 2.71 10.76 8.29
C LEU A 125 3.89 9.98 8.91
N PRO A 126 4.46 10.44 10.04
CA PRO A 126 5.63 9.80 10.67
C PRO A 126 5.44 8.32 11.04
N ASP A 127 4.21 7.92 11.37
CA ASP A 127 3.80 6.52 11.64
C ASP A 127 3.70 5.66 10.37
N GLY A 128 3.84 6.28 9.20
CA GLY A 128 3.71 5.66 7.89
C GLY A 128 2.32 5.75 7.27
N THR A 129 1.31 6.22 8.01
CA THR A 129 -0.06 6.42 7.54
C THR A 129 -0.06 7.34 6.32
N ARG A 130 -0.81 6.94 5.29
CA ARG A 130 -0.96 7.77 4.10
C ARG A 130 -2.09 8.74 4.30
N MET A 131 -1.87 9.97 3.88
CA MET A 131 -2.85 11.03 3.93
C MET A 131 -3.06 11.61 2.55
N HIS A 132 -4.32 11.74 2.15
CA HIS A 132 -4.76 12.62 1.09
C HIS A 132 -5.69 13.68 1.68
N ALA A 133 -5.53 14.94 1.29
CA ALA A 133 -6.45 15.99 1.72
C ALA A 133 -6.78 16.95 0.57
N VAL A 134 -8.00 17.50 0.58
CA VAL A 134 -8.50 18.46 -0.41
C VAL A 134 -9.24 19.59 0.32
N LEU A 135 -8.89 20.84 0.02
CA LEU A 135 -9.48 22.05 0.58
C LEU A 135 -10.62 22.59 -0.31
N PRO A 136 -11.59 23.34 0.26
CA PRO A 136 -12.46 24.20 -0.50
C PRO A 136 -11.68 25.26 -1.30
N PRO A 137 -12.17 25.71 -2.47
CA PRO A 137 -13.46 25.34 -3.08
C PRO A 137 -13.41 24.05 -3.93
N VAL A 138 -12.28 23.35 -4.01
CA VAL A 138 -12.17 22.10 -4.79
C VAL A 138 -13.04 21.01 -4.16
N ALA A 139 -12.99 20.89 -2.83
CA ALA A 139 -13.99 20.18 -2.06
C ALA A 139 -15.11 21.17 -1.67
N VAL A 140 -16.27 21.04 -2.34
CA VAL A 140 -17.34 22.06 -2.31
C VAL A 140 -17.85 22.33 -0.90
N ASP A 141 -18.11 21.29 -0.11
CA ASP A 141 -18.78 21.42 1.18
C ASP A 141 -17.81 21.69 2.35
N SER A 142 -16.68 20.96 2.37
CA SER A 142 -15.74 21.02 3.49
C SER A 142 -14.37 20.50 3.07
N THR A 143 -13.37 20.68 3.94
CA THR A 143 -12.09 19.98 3.75
C THR A 143 -12.30 18.48 3.86
N CYS A 144 -11.85 17.74 2.85
CA CYS A 144 -11.86 16.28 2.85
C CYS A 144 -10.49 15.75 3.28
N LEU A 145 -10.47 14.72 4.12
CA LEU A 145 -9.27 14.04 4.57
C LEU A 145 -9.46 12.53 4.41
N SER A 146 -8.50 11.84 3.81
CA SER A 146 -8.48 10.38 3.69
C SER A 146 -7.18 9.86 4.27
N LEU A 147 -7.27 9.09 5.35
CA LEU A 147 -6.15 8.45 6.02
C LEU A 147 -6.22 6.95 5.78
N ARG A 148 -5.12 6.37 5.30
CA ARG A 148 -4.99 4.92 5.12
C ARG A 148 -3.85 4.40 6.00
N VAL A 149 -4.22 3.68 7.05
CA VAL A 149 -3.31 3.19 8.08
C VAL A 149 -2.44 2.10 7.47
N VAL A 150 -1.12 2.23 7.67
CA VAL A 150 -0.18 1.20 7.22
C VAL A 150 -0.12 0.11 8.29
N ARG A 151 -0.47 -1.12 7.92
CA ARG A 151 -0.32 -2.25 8.85
C ARG A 151 1.16 -2.51 9.16
N PRO A 152 1.50 -2.78 10.43
CA PRO A 152 2.89 -2.90 10.86
C PRO A 152 3.59 -4.16 10.36
N ARG A 153 2.85 -5.24 10.02
CA ARG A 153 3.42 -6.49 9.49
C ARG A 153 2.61 -7.07 8.34
N ALA A 154 3.30 -7.80 7.47
CA ALA A 154 2.66 -8.67 6.49
C ALA A 154 1.95 -9.85 7.19
N PHE A 155 0.88 -10.32 6.55
CA PHE A 155 0.28 -11.60 6.92
C PHE A 155 1.22 -12.74 6.52
N SER A 156 1.28 -13.76 7.36
CA SER A 156 1.86 -15.05 7.01
C SER A 156 0.91 -15.82 6.08
N LEU A 157 1.46 -16.79 5.36
CA LEU A 157 0.66 -17.64 4.47
C LEU A 157 -0.41 -18.42 5.25
N ALA A 158 -0.08 -18.87 6.46
CA ALA A 158 -1.01 -19.57 7.34
C ALA A 158 -2.19 -18.67 7.75
N GLU A 159 -1.95 -17.39 8.05
CA GLU A 159 -3.01 -16.44 8.36
C GLU A 159 -3.90 -16.16 7.14
N LEU A 160 -3.33 -16.06 5.93
CA LEU A 160 -4.12 -15.90 4.71
C LEU A 160 -4.95 -17.15 4.38
N THR A 161 -4.43 -18.36 4.63
CA THR A 161 -5.22 -19.59 4.51
C THR A 161 -6.35 -19.63 5.54
N ALA A 162 -6.06 -19.29 6.80
CA ALA A 162 -7.08 -19.23 7.87
C ALA A 162 -8.17 -18.18 7.60
N ALA A 163 -7.81 -17.06 6.98
CA ALA A 163 -8.75 -16.02 6.57
C ALA A 163 -9.56 -16.39 5.31
N GLY A 164 -9.29 -17.54 4.68
CA GLY A 164 -9.94 -17.94 3.43
C GLY A 164 -9.51 -17.13 2.21
N THR A 165 -8.34 -16.48 2.27
CA THR A 165 -7.74 -15.80 1.10
C THR A 165 -6.99 -16.76 0.19
N VAL A 166 -6.47 -17.85 0.75
CA VAL A 166 -5.84 -18.96 0.01
C VAL A 166 -6.68 -20.22 0.24
N PRO A 167 -6.99 -21.02 -0.80
CA PRO A 167 -7.80 -22.19 -0.62
C PRO A 167 -7.08 -23.25 0.22
N PRO A 168 -7.81 -24.20 0.84
CA PRO A 168 -7.19 -25.35 1.48
C PRO A 168 -6.24 -26.08 0.52
N GLY A 169 -5.00 -26.32 0.95
CA GLY A 169 -3.98 -26.93 0.11
C GLY A 169 -3.49 -26.03 -1.02
N GLY A 170 -3.86 -24.75 -1.05
CA GLY A 170 -3.38 -23.76 -2.02
C GLY A 170 -1.97 -23.25 -1.71
N GLU A 171 -1.61 -23.24 -0.42
CA GLU A 171 -0.32 -22.78 0.10
C GLU A 171 0.88 -23.51 -0.52
N ARG A 172 0.71 -24.79 -0.86
CA ARG A 172 1.78 -25.60 -1.48
C ARG A 172 2.16 -25.07 -2.86
N TYR A 173 1.18 -24.68 -3.69
CA TYR A 173 1.45 -24.13 -5.03
C TYR A 173 2.09 -22.75 -4.93
N LEU A 174 1.63 -21.92 -3.98
CA LEU A 174 2.20 -20.60 -3.75
C LEU A 174 3.65 -20.69 -3.27
N ARG A 175 3.99 -21.62 -2.38
CA ARG A 175 5.39 -21.89 -1.98
C ARG A 175 6.21 -22.38 -3.17
N ALA A 176 5.68 -23.33 -3.93
CA ALA A 176 6.35 -23.88 -5.11
C ALA A 176 6.74 -22.80 -6.12
N LEU A 177 5.86 -21.82 -6.37
CA LEU A 177 6.16 -20.69 -7.26
C LEU A 177 7.36 -19.88 -6.77
N ILE A 178 7.46 -19.65 -5.45
CA ILE A 178 8.54 -18.88 -4.85
C ILE A 178 9.86 -19.68 -4.88
N ASP A 179 9.80 -20.95 -4.50
CA ASP A 179 10.95 -21.86 -4.45
C ASP A 179 11.53 -22.09 -5.86
N ALA A 180 10.67 -22.28 -6.86
CA ALA A 180 11.06 -22.44 -8.26
C ALA A 180 11.42 -21.10 -8.96
N ARG A 181 11.44 -19.98 -8.22
CA ARG A 181 11.77 -18.64 -8.74
C ARG A 181 10.95 -18.25 -9.98
N ILE A 182 9.69 -18.62 -10.00
CA ILE A 182 8.79 -18.31 -11.12
C ILE A 182 8.47 -16.82 -11.11
N SER A 183 8.58 -16.16 -12.26
CA SER A 183 8.11 -14.79 -12.43
C SER A 183 6.59 -14.76 -12.47
N PHE A 184 5.98 -13.85 -11.70
CA PHE A 184 4.52 -13.76 -11.63
C PHE A 184 4.01 -12.33 -11.44
N LEU A 185 2.77 -12.10 -11.87
CA LEU A 185 2.02 -10.91 -11.54
C LEU A 185 0.82 -11.26 -10.67
N VAL A 186 0.58 -10.46 -9.65
CA VAL A 186 -0.64 -10.50 -8.85
C VAL A 186 -1.65 -9.52 -9.44
N SER A 187 -2.76 -10.02 -9.95
CA SER A 187 -3.81 -9.21 -10.57
C SER A 187 -5.12 -9.19 -9.78
N GLY A 188 -6.00 -8.25 -10.11
CA GLY A 188 -7.30 -8.09 -9.46
C GLY A 188 -7.73 -6.63 -9.31
N GLY A 189 -8.99 -6.45 -8.94
CA GLY A 189 -9.61 -5.14 -8.73
C GLY A 189 -9.02 -4.32 -7.57
N THR A 190 -9.50 -3.10 -7.39
CA THR A 190 -9.14 -2.26 -6.25
C THR A 190 -9.62 -2.89 -4.95
N GLY A 191 -8.77 -2.92 -3.92
CA GLY A 191 -9.12 -3.49 -2.61
C GLY A 191 -9.24 -5.02 -2.57
N SER A 192 -8.86 -5.75 -3.63
CA SER A 192 -8.87 -7.22 -3.65
C SER A 192 -7.78 -7.88 -2.80
N GLY A 193 -6.79 -7.11 -2.32
CA GLY A 193 -5.70 -7.61 -1.47
C GLY A 193 -4.41 -7.99 -2.20
N LYS A 194 -4.20 -7.53 -3.45
CA LYS A 194 -2.99 -7.81 -4.25
C LYS A 194 -1.69 -7.57 -3.48
N THR A 195 -1.53 -6.36 -2.94
CA THR A 195 -0.36 -5.94 -2.17
C THR A 195 -0.17 -6.79 -0.92
N THR A 196 -1.27 -7.20 -0.27
CA THR A 196 -1.25 -8.08 0.90
C THR A 196 -0.72 -9.46 0.55
N LEU A 197 -1.24 -10.08 -0.52
CA LEU A 197 -0.75 -11.39 -0.98
C LEU A 197 0.71 -11.28 -1.41
N LEU A 198 1.08 -10.26 -2.18
CA LEU A 198 2.45 -10.07 -2.64
C LEU A 198 3.42 -9.93 -1.45
N ALA A 199 3.09 -9.13 -0.42
CA ALA A 199 3.93 -9.00 0.77
C ALA A 199 4.10 -10.33 1.51
N CYS A 200 3.04 -11.15 1.60
CA CYS A 200 3.11 -12.49 2.17
C CYS A 200 4.05 -13.40 1.37
N LEU A 201 3.88 -13.44 0.04
CA LEU A 201 4.68 -14.29 -0.84
C LEU A 201 6.17 -13.93 -0.81
N LEU A 202 6.47 -12.64 -0.77
CA LEU A 202 7.85 -12.15 -0.64
C LEU A 202 8.48 -12.50 0.71
N GLY A 203 7.69 -12.73 1.76
CA GLY A 203 8.18 -13.26 3.03
C GLY A 203 8.55 -14.75 2.98
N LEU A 204 8.19 -15.47 1.91
CA LEU A 204 8.56 -16.88 1.70
C LEU A 204 9.86 -17.02 0.90
N VAL A 205 10.38 -15.92 0.34
CA VAL A 205 11.65 -15.91 -0.39
C VAL A 205 12.78 -16.34 0.55
N GLY A 206 13.74 -17.11 0.04
CA GLY A 206 14.85 -17.61 0.84
C GLY A 206 15.69 -16.48 1.43
N GLU A 207 16.04 -16.57 2.71
CA GLU A 207 16.65 -15.48 3.52
C GLU A 207 17.96 -14.89 2.96
N ARG A 208 18.63 -15.61 2.05
CA ARG A 208 19.88 -15.19 1.38
C ARG A 208 19.65 -14.36 0.12
N GLU A 209 18.40 -14.26 -0.35
CA GLU A 209 18.05 -13.54 -1.57
C GLU A 209 17.77 -12.07 -1.25
N ARG A 210 18.27 -11.16 -2.08
CA ARG A 210 18.05 -9.72 -1.96
C ARG A 210 16.80 -9.30 -2.72
N ILE A 211 15.82 -8.75 -2.01
CA ILE A 211 14.60 -8.21 -2.58
C ILE A 211 14.74 -6.70 -2.76
N VAL A 212 14.55 -6.18 -3.97
CA VAL A 212 14.48 -4.73 -4.22
C VAL A 212 13.07 -4.37 -4.67
N LEU A 213 12.37 -3.63 -3.81
CA LEU A 213 11.01 -3.16 -4.00
C LEU A 213 11.03 -1.75 -4.59
N ALA A 214 10.37 -1.53 -5.71
CA ALA A 214 10.10 -0.22 -6.29
C ALA A 214 8.60 0.08 -6.20
N GLU A 215 8.22 1.15 -5.50
CA GLU A 215 6.83 1.51 -5.26
C GLU A 215 6.62 3.01 -5.49
N ASP A 216 5.46 3.42 -6.01
CA ASP A 216 5.11 4.85 -6.04
C ASP A 216 4.98 5.42 -4.63
N SER A 217 4.29 4.67 -3.79
CA SER A 217 4.14 4.92 -2.37
C SER A 217 4.46 3.62 -1.66
N ALA A 218 5.32 3.66 -0.64
CA ALA A 218 5.94 2.43 -0.18
C ALA A 218 5.07 1.70 0.86
N GLU A 219 4.37 0.67 0.40
CA GLU A 219 3.29 -0.06 1.04
C GLU A 219 3.75 -1.45 1.52
N LEU A 220 4.52 -2.15 0.69
CA LEU A 220 5.00 -3.50 0.95
C LEU A 220 5.96 -3.54 2.14
N ARG A 221 5.70 -4.50 3.05
CA ARG A 221 6.52 -4.81 4.25
C ARG A 221 6.65 -6.33 4.41
N PRO A 222 7.28 -7.04 3.46
CA PRO A 222 7.49 -8.48 3.61
C PRO A 222 8.37 -8.77 4.82
N ALA A 223 8.07 -9.87 5.53
CA ALA A 223 8.86 -10.35 6.64
C ALA A 223 10.10 -11.09 6.09
N HIS A 224 11.11 -10.34 5.67
CA HIS A 224 12.34 -10.86 5.06
C HIS A 224 13.57 -10.03 5.49
N PRO A 225 14.72 -10.66 5.83
CA PRO A 225 15.86 -9.95 6.39
C PRO A 225 16.56 -9.00 5.41
N HIS A 226 16.50 -9.28 4.11
CA HIS A 226 17.24 -8.51 3.09
C HIS A 226 16.32 -7.82 2.07
N VAL A 227 15.60 -6.80 2.53
CA VAL A 227 14.66 -6.02 1.71
C VAL A 227 15.13 -4.59 1.55
N VAL A 228 15.28 -4.13 0.31
CA VAL A 228 15.53 -2.72 -0.02
C VAL A 228 14.25 -2.12 -0.59
N ARG A 229 13.88 -0.95 -0.07
CA ARG A 229 12.61 -0.29 -0.39
C ARG A 229 12.89 1.06 -1.05
N LEU A 230 12.51 1.17 -2.30
CA LEU A 230 12.59 2.39 -3.11
C LEU A 230 11.19 2.98 -3.25
N GLU A 231 11.07 4.29 -3.03
CA GLU A 231 9.80 5.02 -3.08
C GLU A 231 9.91 6.16 -4.10
N ALA A 232 8.88 6.33 -4.92
CA ALA A 232 8.85 7.41 -5.88
C ALA A 232 8.71 8.73 -5.14
N ARG A 233 9.16 9.81 -5.78
CA ARG A 233 9.14 11.12 -5.17
C ARG A 233 8.58 12.14 -6.14
N PRO A 234 7.49 12.87 -5.80
CA PRO A 234 7.04 13.98 -6.63
C PRO A 234 8.10 15.09 -6.65
N PRO A 235 8.06 16.00 -7.62
CA PRO A 235 8.98 17.12 -7.66
C PRO A 235 8.85 17.99 -6.40
N ASN A 236 9.92 18.75 -6.11
CA ASN A 236 9.91 19.79 -5.09
C ASN A 236 9.00 20.97 -5.50
N GLN A 237 8.94 22.01 -4.67
CA GLN A 237 8.07 23.16 -4.95
C GLN A 237 8.41 23.90 -6.25
N GLU A 238 9.67 23.82 -6.68
CA GLU A 238 10.22 24.43 -7.91
C GLU A 238 10.06 23.52 -9.14
N GLY A 239 9.44 22.34 -8.99
CA GLY A 239 9.26 21.39 -10.09
C GLY A 239 10.45 20.46 -10.35
N ALA A 240 11.52 20.55 -9.56
CA ALA A 240 12.73 19.76 -9.71
C ALA A 240 12.73 18.47 -8.88
N GLY A 241 13.54 17.48 -9.27
CA GLY A 241 13.80 16.30 -8.45
C GLY A 241 12.68 15.26 -8.39
N LEU A 242 11.78 15.25 -9.39
CA LEU A 242 10.86 14.14 -9.64
C LEU A 242 11.66 12.84 -9.82
N VAL A 243 11.25 11.79 -9.12
CA VAL A 243 11.74 10.43 -9.29
C VAL A 243 10.53 9.55 -9.56
N THR A 244 10.43 9.01 -10.77
CA THR A 244 9.31 8.18 -11.20
C THR A 244 9.53 6.73 -10.83
N LEU A 245 8.45 5.93 -10.80
CA LEU A 245 8.56 4.48 -10.61
C LEU A 245 9.45 3.83 -11.67
N ARG A 246 9.42 4.32 -12.91
CA ARG A 246 10.31 3.89 -13.99
C ARG A 246 11.79 4.11 -13.65
N ASP A 247 12.12 5.26 -13.07
CA ASP A 247 13.49 5.55 -12.64
C ASP A 247 13.92 4.58 -11.55
N LEU A 248 13.05 4.29 -10.58
CA LEU A 248 13.34 3.34 -9.51
C LEU A 248 13.62 1.94 -10.04
N VAL A 249 12.81 1.44 -10.98
CA VAL A 249 13.03 0.12 -11.60
C VAL A 249 14.40 0.06 -12.27
N ARG A 250 14.79 1.11 -13.00
CA ARG A 250 16.11 1.19 -13.64
C ARG A 250 17.27 1.27 -12.64
N GLN A 251 17.07 1.94 -11.51
CA GLN A 251 18.09 1.97 -10.46
C GLN A 251 18.16 0.64 -9.71
N ALA A 252 17.03 0.01 -9.44
CA ALA A 252 16.95 -1.28 -8.76
C ALA A 252 17.78 -2.36 -9.47
N LEU A 253 17.78 -2.39 -10.81
CA LEU A 253 18.60 -3.30 -11.61
C LEU A 253 20.11 -3.18 -11.37
N ARG A 254 20.58 -2.01 -10.92
CA ARG A 254 21.99 -1.76 -10.58
C ARG A 254 22.34 -2.16 -9.15
N MET A 255 21.36 -2.57 -8.35
CA MET A 255 21.50 -2.89 -6.93
C MET A 255 21.69 -4.39 -6.67
N ARG A 256 22.00 -5.16 -7.72
CA ARG A 256 22.14 -6.64 -7.70
C ARG A 256 20.94 -7.32 -7.01
N PRO A 257 19.70 -7.11 -7.47
CA PRO A 257 18.55 -7.79 -6.90
C PRO A 257 18.55 -9.27 -7.29
N ASP A 258 18.28 -10.16 -6.33
CA ASP A 258 17.85 -11.53 -6.64
C ASP A 258 16.36 -11.53 -7.01
N ARG A 259 15.57 -10.65 -6.39
CA ARG A 259 14.16 -10.41 -6.73
C ARG A 259 13.92 -8.93 -6.99
N LEU A 260 13.53 -8.58 -8.23
CA LEU A 260 13.02 -7.25 -8.55
C LEU A 260 11.49 -7.25 -8.40
N VAL A 261 10.97 -6.31 -7.63
CA VAL A 261 9.52 -6.21 -7.38
C VAL A 261 9.01 -4.81 -7.70
N VAL A 262 7.94 -4.74 -8.48
CA VAL A 262 7.20 -3.49 -8.71
C VAL A 262 5.89 -3.53 -7.95
N GLY A 263 5.68 -2.57 -7.05
CA GLY A 263 4.51 -2.51 -6.17
C GLY A 263 3.20 -2.60 -6.93
N GLU A 264 3.01 -1.71 -7.92
CA GLU A 264 1.88 -1.77 -8.86
C GLU A 264 2.30 -1.21 -10.21
N VAL A 265 2.10 -2.01 -11.26
CA VAL A 265 2.39 -1.64 -12.65
C VAL A 265 1.20 -0.90 -13.23
N ARG A 266 1.38 0.39 -13.52
CA ARG A 266 0.35 1.32 -13.97
C ARG A 266 0.77 2.19 -15.16
N GLY A 267 2.03 2.14 -15.57
CA GLY A 267 2.59 3.02 -16.58
C GLY A 267 3.84 2.46 -17.26
N PRO A 268 4.77 3.33 -17.67
CA PRO A 268 5.89 2.95 -18.54
C PRO A 268 6.93 2.04 -17.88
N GLU A 269 6.94 1.95 -16.55
CA GLU A 269 7.73 0.98 -15.81
C GLU A 269 7.41 -0.48 -16.17
N ALA A 270 6.24 -0.75 -16.78
CA ALA A 270 5.88 -2.07 -17.28
C ALA A 270 6.93 -2.62 -18.26
N VAL A 271 7.46 -1.78 -19.14
CA VAL A 271 8.47 -2.18 -20.13
C VAL A 271 9.80 -2.51 -19.45
N ASP A 272 10.22 -1.68 -18.49
CA ASP A 272 11.47 -1.92 -17.76
C ASP A 272 11.37 -3.17 -16.86
N LEU A 273 10.19 -3.45 -16.27
CA LEU A 273 9.93 -4.70 -15.55
C LEU A 273 10.00 -5.91 -16.49
N LEU A 274 9.29 -5.88 -17.63
CA LEU A 274 9.32 -7.00 -18.59
C LEU A 274 10.74 -7.24 -19.13
N ALA A 275 11.51 -6.18 -19.39
CA ALA A 275 12.91 -6.31 -19.77
C ALA A 275 13.77 -6.93 -18.65
N ALA A 276 13.53 -6.56 -17.39
CA ALA A 276 14.21 -7.13 -16.24
C ALA A 276 13.97 -8.64 -16.11
N LEU A 277 12.71 -9.07 -16.24
CA LEU A 277 12.33 -10.49 -16.18
C LEU A 277 13.03 -11.33 -17.26
N ASN A 278 13.38 -10.72 -18.39
CA ASN A 278 14.09 -11.37 -19.49
C ASN A 278 15.62 -11.37 -19.35
N THR A 279 16.19 -10.61 -18.42
CA THR A 279 17.64 -10.36 -18.32
C THR A 279 18.28 -10.98 -17.07
N GLY A 280 17.74 -12.12 -16.60
CA GLY A 280 18.32 -12.88 -15.50
C GLY A 280 17.86 -12.49 -14.10
N HIS A 281 16.77 -11.69 -13.99
CA HIS A 281 16.11 -11.41 -12.72
C HIS A 281 14.96 -12.39 -12.49
N GLU A 282 15.32 -13.65 -12.30
CA GLU A 282 14.36 -14.73 -12.05
C GLU A 282 13.50 -14.42 -10.81
N GLY A 283 12.25 -14.86 -10.85
CA GLY A 283 11.34 -14.66 -9.72
C GLY A 283 10.92 -13.22 -9.48
N GLY A 284 11.24 -12.29 -10.39
CA GLY A 284 10.72 -10.93 -10.35
C GLY A 284 9.19 -10.92 -10.48
N CYS A 285 8.56 -9.97 -9.81
CA CYS A 285 7.11 -9.94 -9.69
C CYS A 285 6.54 -8.54 -9.45
N GLY A 286 5.23 -8.44 -9.41
CA GLY A 286 4.56 -7.19 -9.09
C GLY A 286 3.05 -7.32 -9.06
N THR A 287 2.36 -6.21 -8.85
CA THR A 287 0.90 -6.20 -8.97
C THR A 287 0.44 -5.45 -10.22
N VAL A 288 -0.74 -5.79 -10.73
CA VAL A 288 -1.38 -5.07 -11.84
C VAL A 288 -2.89 -5.04 -11.63
N HIS A 289 -3.55 -3.93 -11.96
CA HIS A 289 -5.00 -3.89 -11.93
C HIS A 289 -5.58 -4.58 -13.17
N ALA A 290 -6.46 -5.57 -12.95
CA ALA A 290 -7.23 -6.23 -14.00
C ALA A 290 -8.55 -6.77 -13.44
N ASN A 291 -9.61 -6.75 -14.24
CA ASN A 291 -10.93 -7.24 -13.84
C ASN A 291 -11.00 -8.77 -13.83
N THR A 292 -10.29 -9.40 -14.78
CA THR A 292 -10.10 -10.85 -14.85
C THR A 292 -8.63 -11.18 -15.11
N ALA A 293 -8.21 -12.42 -14.86
CA ALA A 293 -6.87 -12.86 -15.22
C ALA A 293 -6.63 -12.81 -16.74
N ALA A 294 -7.67 -13.06 -17.53
CA ALA A 294 -7.65 -13.02 -19.00
C ALA A 294 -7.38 -11.62 -19.57
N ASP A 295 -7.69 -10.56 -18.82
CA ASP A 295 -7.48 -9.17 -19.24
C ASP A 295 -6.03 -8.70 -19.06
N VAL A 296 -5.19 -9.44 -18.32
CA VAL A 296 -3.82 -9.02 -17.99
C VAL A 296 -2.96 -8.76 -19.25
N PRO A 297 -2.93 -9.62 -20.28
CA PRO A 297 -2.15 -9.35 -21.49
C PRO A 297 -2.60 -8.07 -22.20
N ALA A 298 -3.92 -7.83 -22.31
CA ALA A 298 -4.45 -6.62 -22.93
C ALA A 298 -4.13 -5.36 -22.11
N ARG A 299 -4.14 -5.47 -20.77
CA ARG A 299 -3.72 -4.38 -19.89
C ARG A 299 -2.24 -4.04 -20.07
N LEU A 300 -1.37 -5.05 -20.09
CA LEU A 300 0.06 -4.85 -20.33
C LEU A 300 0.30 -4.27 -21.73
N GLU A 301 -0.44 -4.71 -22.74
CA GLU A 301 -0.40 -4.16 -24.10
C GLU A 301 -0.69 -2.65 -24.12
N ALA A 302 -1.76 -2.22 -23.45
CA ALA A 302 -2.07 -0.79 -23.34
C ALA A 302 -0.95 0.00 -22.65
N LEU A 303 -0.36 -0.54 -21.58
CA LEU A 303 0.75 0.10 -20.86
C LEU A 303 2.03 0.18 -21.71
N GLY A 304 2.37 -0.91 -22.41
CA GLY A 304 3.54 -0.94 -23.29
C GLY A 304 3.39 -0.01 -24.47
N MET A 305 2.22 0.05 -25.10
CA MET A 305 1.95 1.00 -26.19
C MET A 305 2.09 2.44 -25.72
N ALA A 306 1.55 2.79 -24.55
CA ALA A 306 1.73 4.11 -23.95
C ALA A 306 3.20 4.42 -23.63
N ALA A 307 4.03 3.40 -23.44
CA ALA A 307 5.47 3.51 -23.20
C ALA A 307 6.33 3.46 -24.47
N GLY A 308 5.70 3.39 -25.66
CA GLY A 308 6.37 3.36 -26.96
C GLY A 308 6.80 1.97 -27.45
N LEU A 309 6.33 0.89 -26.81
CA LEU A 309 6.57 -0.48 -27.25
C LEU A 309 5.40 -0.93 -28.15
N ASP A 310 5.69 -1.40 -29.35
CA ASP A 310 4.64 -1.95 -30.20
C ASP A 310 4.07 -3.27 -29.62
N ARG A 311 2.88 -3.65 -30.11
CA ARG A 311 2.17 -4.84 -29.65
C ARG A 311 3.00 -6.11 -29.79
N ALA A 312 3.67 -6.31 -30.92
CA ALA A 312 4.42 -7.54 -31.17
C ALA A 312 5.64 -7.65 -30.25
N ALA A 313 6.37 -6.54 -30.07
CA ALA A 313 7.49 -6.45 -29.14
C ALA A 313 7.05 -6.70 -27.68
N LEU A 314 5.90 -6.16 -27.27
CA LEU A 314 5.35 -6.43 -25.94
C LEU A 314 5.03 -7.90 -25.72
N HIS A 315 4.26 -8.52 -26.63
CA HIS A 315 3.92 -9.94 -26.53
C HIS A 315 5.16 -10.83 -26.62
N SER A 316 6.18 -10.40 -27.35
CA SER A 316 7.48 -11.07 -27.37
C SER A 316 8.13 -11.09 -25.99
N GLN A 317 8.24 -9.93 -25.34
CA GLN A 317 8.80 -9.81 -23.98
C GLN A 317 7.96 -10.51 -22.93
N LEU A 318 6.63 -10.44 -23.05
CA LEU A 318 5.70 -11.04 -22.11
C LEU A 318 5.85 -12.56 -22.06
N ALA A 319 5.92 -13.21 -23.22
CA ALA A 319 6.03 -14.66 -23.30
C ALA A 319 7.38 -15.20 -22.80
N ALA A 320 8.43 -14.39 -22.88
CA ALA A 320 9.77 -14.77 -22.46
C ALA A 320 9.99 -14.48 -20.97
N GLY A 321 9.38 -13.42 -20.43
CA GLY A 321 9.65 -12.92 -19.09
C GLY A 321 8.62 -13.31 -18.02
N LEU A 322 7.33 -13.39 -18.36
CA LEU A 322 6.26 -13.64 -17.38
C LEU A 322 5.69 -15.05 -17.51
N ALA A 323 5.72 -15.82 -16.43
CA ALA A 323 5.27 -17.21 -16.44
C ALA A 323 3.86 -17.41 -15.88
N VAL A 324 3.51 -16.70 -14.79
CA VAL A 324 2.25 -16.92 -14.05
C VAL A 324 1.50 -15.62 -13.71
N VAL A 325 0.17 -15.68 -13.71
CA VAL A 325 -0.71 -14.65 -13.13
C VAL A 325 -1.49 -15.25 -11.96
N LEU A 326 -1.39 -14.62 -10.80
CA LEU A 326 -2.20 -14.89 -9.61
C LEU A 326 -3.36 -13.89 -9.58
N HIS A 327 -4.61 -14.34 -9.71
CA HIS A 327 -5.75 -13.43 -9.76
C HIS A 327 -6.55 -13.43 -8.46
N LEU A 328 -6.71 -12.25 -7.85
CA LEU A 328 -7.56 -12.06 -6.67
C LEU A 328 -8.87 -11.40 -7.03
N VAL A 329 -9.93 -11.90 -6.39
CA VAL A 329 -11.26 -11.30 -6.40
C VAL A 329 -11.67 -10.88 -5.00
N ARG A 330 -12.55 -9.87 -4.93
CA ARG A 330 -13.35 -9.59 -3.75
C ARG A 330 -14.77 -10.08 -4.06
N ASP A 331 -15.24 -11.07 -3.33
CA ASP A 331 -16.59 -11.60 -3.56
C ASP A 331 -17.67 -10.68 -2.99
N ARG A 332 -18.94 -11.06 -3.21
CA ARG A 332 -20.11 -10.29 -2.77
C ARG A 332 -20.21 -10.18 -1.25
N ASP A 333 -19.65 -11.13 -0.52
CA ASP A 333 -19.58 -11.14 0.94
C ASP A 333 -18.37 -10.34 1.46
N GLY A 334 -17.66 -9.65 0.56
CA GLY A 334 -16.52 -8.79 0.87
C GLY A 334 -15.22 -9.54 1.12
N ARG A 335 -15.20 -10.88 1.03
CA ARG A 335 -14.00 -11.70 1.25
C ARG A 335 -13.06 -11.60 0.07
N ARG A 336 -11.77 -11.52 0.37
CA ARG A 336 -10.67 -11.42 -0.59
C ARG A 336 -10.07 -12.80 -0.77
N ARG A 337 -10.02 -13.32 -2.00
CA ARG A 337 -9.49 -14.66 -2.28
C ARG A 337 -8.75 -14.78 -3.60
N VAL A 338 -7.79 -15.69 -3.69
CA VAL A 338 -7.08 -16.06 -4.93
C VAL A 338 -7.99 -16.92 -5.81
N ALA A 339 -8.74 -16.32 -6.72
CA ALA A 339 -9.68 -17.06 -7.55
C ALA A 339 -8.99 -18.04 -8.50
N GLU A 340 -7.91 -17.62 -9.16
CA GLU A 340 -7.33 -18.37 -10.28
C GLU A 340 -5.81 -18.19 -10.34
N LEU A 341 -5.11 -19.25 -10.77
CA LEU A 341 -3.74 -19.20 -11.30
C LEU A 341 -3.78 -19.44 -12.79
N HIS A 342 -3.19 -18.54 -13.56
CA HIS A 342 -3.03 -18.72 -14.99
C HIS A 342 -1.56 -18.84 -15.36
N VAL A 343 -1.26 -19.67 -16.35
CA VAL A 343 0.01 -19.68 -17.07
C VAL A 343 -0.12 -18.88 -18.36
N LEU A 344 1.01 -18.43 -18.91
CA LEU A 344 1.03 -17.69 -20.18
C LEU A 344 1.39 -18.63 -21.34
N GLU A 345 0.65 -18.50 -22.44
CA GLU A 345 0.86 -19.25 -23.68
C GLU A 345 0.79 -18.32 -24.89
N ARG A 346 1.53 -18.65 -25.96
CA ARG A 346 1.43 -17.96 -27.25
C ARG A 346 0.39 -18.64 -28.14
N ASP A 347 -0.50 -17.85 -28.70
CA ASP A 347 -1.42 -18.30 -29.73
C ASP A 347 -0.73 -18.44 -31.10
N ARG A 348 -1.48 -18.91 -32.11
CA ARG A 348 -0.96 -19.09 -33.48
C ARG A 348 -0.54 -17.80 -34.16
N ARG A 349 -0.97 -16.63 -33.65
CA ARG A 349 -0.60 -15.30 -34.15
C ARG A 349 0.64 -14.75 -33.42
N GLY A 350 1.19 -15.49 -32.46
CA GLY A 350 2.31 -15.07 -31.62
C GLY A 350 1.91 -14.15 -30.47
N LEU A 351 0.61 -13.93 -30.25
CA LEU A 351 0.09 -13.13 -29.15
C LEU A 351 -0.04 -13.99 -27.90
N VAL A 352 0.28 -13.41 -26.75
CA VAL A 352 0.20 -14.08 -25.46
C VAL A 352 -1.21 -13.98 -24.90
N ALA A 353 -1.73 -15.13 -24.49
CA ALA A 353 -2.94 -15.26 -23.73
C ALA A 353 -2.63 -15.94 -22.39
N THR A 354 -3.48 -15.70 -21.40
CA THR A 354 -3.44 -16.47 -20.15
C THR A 354 -4.32 -17.71 -20.26
N VAL A 355 -3.88 -18.82 -19.70
CA VAL A 355 -4.57 -20.10 -19.69
C VAL A 355 -4.76 -20.51 -18.22
N PRO A 356 -6.00 -20.73 -17.75
CA PRO A 356 -6.23 -21.15 -16.38
C PRO A 356 -5.53 -22.48 -16.13
N ALA A 357 -4.72 -22.52 -15.08
CA ALA A 357 -3.99 -23.69 -14.62
C ALA A 357 -4.58 -24.23 -13.31
N LEU A 358 -5.01 -23.33 -12.42
CA LEU A 358 -5.79 -23.67 -11.24
C LEU A 358 -6.97 -22.70 -11.09
N SER A 359 -8.12 -23.20 -10.67
CA SER A 359 -9.28 -22.38 -10.26
C SER A 359 -9.75 -22.79 -8.88
N TRP A 360 -10.10 -21.83 -8.02
CA TRP A 360 -10.66 -22.12 -6.70
C TRP A 360 -12.02 -22.81 -6.84
N ASP A 361 -12.16 -23.98 -6.21
CA ASP A 361 -13.40 -24.74 -6.03
C ASP A 361 -13.66 -25.05 -4.54
N VAL A 362 -14.81 -25.64 -4.20
CA VAL A 362 -15.27 -25.86 -2.81
C VAL A 362 -14.23 -26.57 -1.92
N GLY A 363 -13.46 -27.51 -2.49
CA GLY A 363 -12.46 -28.30 -1.77
C GLY A 363 -11.01 -27.82 -1.88
N GLY A 364 -10.74 -26.76 -2.64
CA GLY A 364 -9.38 -26.30 -2.92
C GLY A 364 -9.21 -25.89 -4.38
N PHE A 365 -7.97 -25.87 -4.88
CA PHE A 365 -7.73 -25.63 -6.30
C PHE A 365 -8.07 -26.85 -7.16
N ARG A 366 -8.94 -26.67 -8.16
CA ARG A 366 -9.15 -27.60 -9.26
C ARG A 366 -8.10 -27.37 -10.35
N HIS A 367 -7.57 -28.45 -10.91
CA HIS A 367 -6.65 -28.40 -12.05
C HIS A 367 -7.41 -28.08 -13.33
N GLU A 368 -6.89 -27.09 -14.07
CA GLU A 368 -7.47 -26.62 -15.33
C GLU A 368 -6.53 -26.95 -16.50
N ARG A 369 -6.91 -26.60 -17.73
CA ARG A 369 -6.14 -26.95 -18.95
C ARG A 369 -4.67 -26.53 -18.94
N GLY A 370 -4.31 -25.46 -18.22
CA GLY A 370 -2.94 -24.97 -18.06
C GLY A 370 -2.13 -25.70 -16.99
N TRP A 371 -2.71 -26.69 -16.29
CA TRP A 371 -2.09 -27.38 -15.17
C TRP A 371 -0.77 -28.05 -15.57
N GLU A 372 -0.72 -28.77 -16.69
CA GLU A 372 0.49 -29.47 -17.13
C GLU A 372 1.67 -28.51 -17.36
N ARG A 373 1.37 -27.33 -17.90
CA ARG A 373 2.36 -26.27 -18.07
C ARG A 373 2.83 -25.73 -16.73
N LEU A 374 1.92 -25.48 -15.79
CA LEU A 374 2.26 -25.05 -14.43
C LEU A 374 3.12 -26.11 -13.73
N ARG A 375 2.73 -27.38 -13.78
CA ARG A 375 3.48 -28.50 -13.20
C ARG A 375 4.91 -28.58 -13.73
N THR A 376 5.09 -28.37 -15.03
CA THR A 376 6.42 -28.32 -15.66
C THR A 376 7.25 -27.17 -15.10
N LEU A 377 6.66 -25.97 -14.98
CA LEU A 377 7.32 -24.80 -14.38
C LEU A 377 7.70 -25.06 -12.91
N LEU A 378 6.88 -25.78 -12.17
CA LEU A 378 7.11 -26.14 -10.76
C LEU A 378 8.09 -27.32 -10.55
N GLY A 379 8.77 -27.81 -11.61
CA GLY A 379 9.77 -28.87 -11.49
C GLY A 379 9.27 -30.30 -11.72
N GLY A 380 8.04 -30.48 -12.22
CA GLY A 380 7.55 -31.68 -12.92
C GLY A 380 7.32 -32.97 -12.12
N THR A 381 8.16 -33.27 -11.13
CA THR A 381 8.20 -34.58 -10.43
C THR A 381 7.76 -34.53 -8.96
N ALA A 382 7.49 -33.33 -8.43
CA ALA A 382 7.13 -33.10 -7.03
C ALA A 382 5.61 -32.89 -6.79
N TRP A 383 4.75 -33.05 -7.82
CA TRP A 383 3.36 -32.59 -7.82
C TRP A 383 2.36 -33.56 -8.43
#